data_AF-A0A8W8KBN9-F1
#
_entry.id   AF-A0A8W8KBN9-F1
#
_cell.length_a   1.000
_cell.length_b   1.000
_cell.length_c   1.000
_cell.angle_alpha   90.00
_cell.angle_beta   90.00
_cell.angle_gamma   90.00
#
_symmetry.space_group_name_H-M   'P 1'
#
loop_
_entity.id
_entity.type
_entity.pdbx_description
1 polymer ?
#
loop_
_entity_poly.entity_id
_entity_poly.type
_entity_poly.pdbx_seq_one_letter_code
_entity_poly.pdbx_strand_id
1 'polypeptide(L)'
;RVCKQYHPKYSYAIPLEIIYMTPLLSWNPYNLNFHGDARGDAYVTAGGRHGGFNASTAFTGISEKNFYMTPKEFFGEIGHPVYKEAEESAVGVLDHHHNVQKVLPSGTRVFLPSIPGVGRLRTRYPIAPLFREGSSVYKELDALKELVNFIDSHSNLLQDPPSLVGKVPQLQPDAHFRTTLATKDPPGRHYHELFIEHADYERALRHEKITVETTQESSHTHMVEITYDSHSHHWVITQCDGEQHCWDGHSNMLTKID
;
A
#
# COMPACT_ATOMS: atom_id res chain seq x y z
N ARG A 1 32.29 8.12 -40.51
CA ARG A 1 30.99 8.32 -39.81
C ARG A 1 30.89 7.25 -38.74
N VAL A 2 30.68 7.62 -37.47
CA VAL A 2 30.51 6.66 -36.37
C VAL A 2 29.02 6.43 -36.17
N CYS A 3 28.55 5.18 -36.29
CA CYS A 3 27.18 4.82 -36.00
C CYS A 3 26.97 4.76 -34.48
N LYS A 4 26.08 5.59 -33.94
CA LYS A 4 25.60 5.46 -32.55
C LYS A 4 24.34 4.61 -32.55
N GLN A 5 24.39 3.47 -31.86
CA GLN A 5 23.20 2.68 -31.57
C GLN A 5 22.46 3.28 -30.38
N TYR A 6 21.15 3.48 -30.54
CA TYR A 6 20.25 3.88 -29.47
C TYR A 6 19.28 2.72 -29.20
N HIS A 7 19.11 2.37 -27.93
CA HIS A 7 18.14 1.38 -27.48
C HIS A 7 16.97 2.12 -26.81
N PRO A 8 15.86 2.34 -27.51
CA PRO A 8 14.68 2.91 -26.87
C PRO A 8 14.10 1.90 -25.87
N LYS A 9 13.79 2.39 -24.66
CA LYS A 9 13.01 1.64 -23.67
C LYS A 9 11.55 2.06 -23.80
N TYR A 10 10.65 1.09 -23.90
CA TYR A 10 9.21 1.32 -23.94
C TYR A 10 8.57 0.79 -22.67
N SER A 11 7.61 1.53 -22.13
CA SER A 11 6.70 1.05 -21.09
C SER A 11 5.31 0.99 -21.69
N TYR A 12 4.65 -0.16 -21.55
CA TYR A 12 3.29 -0.39 -22.00
C TYR A 12 2.39 -0.50 -20.77
N ALA A 13 1.25 0.18 -20.82
CA ALA A 13 0.15 -0.06 -19.91
C ALA A 13 -0.96 -0.72 -20.73
N ILE A 14 -1.32 -1.96 -20.40
CA ILE A 14 -2.49 -2.61 -20.98
C ILE A 14 -3.67 -2.23 -20.06
N PRO A 15 -4.60 -1.38 -20.51
CA PRO A 15 -5.78 -1.09 -19.71
C PRO A 15 -6.62 -2.35 -19.59
N LEU A 16 -6.83 -2.80 -18.35
CA LEU A 16 -7.73 -3.90 -18.05
C LEU A 16 -9.09 -3.33 -17.65
N GLU A 17 -10.17 -4.02 -17.98
CA GLU A 17 -11.53 -3.61 -17.63
C GLU A 17 -12.34 -4.85 -17.24
N ILE A 18 -13.15 -4.71 -16.19
CA ILE A 18 -14.20 -5.67 -15.84
C ILE A 18 -15.50 -5.18 -16.47
N ILE A 19 -16.09 -6.02 -17.33
CA ILE A 19 -17.40 -5.79 -17.93
C ILE A 19 -18.36 -6.83 -17.37
N TYR A 20 -19.35 -6.39 -16.60
CA TYR A 20 -20.43 -7.24 -16.14
C TYR A 20 -21.43 -7.43 -17.28
N MET A 21 -21.57 -8.68 -17.72
CA MET A 21 -22.57 -9.08 -18.69
C MET A 21 -23.95 -9.10 -18.03
N THR A 22 -24.96 -8.58 -18.72
CA THR A 22 -26.34 -8.54 -18.22
C THR A 22 -27.24 -9.42 -19.10
N PRO A 23 -28.35 -9.95 -18.55
CA PRO A 23 -29.35 -10.66 -19.36
C PRO A 23 -29.95 -9.83 -20.51
N LEU A 24 -29.82 -8.49 -20.47
CA LEU A 24 -30.32 -7.59 -21.52
C LEU A 24 -29.64 -7.84 -22.88
N LEU A 25 -28.45 -8.44 -22.89
CA LEU A 25 -27.72 -8.78 -24.11
C LEU A 25 -28.41 -9.86 -24.94
N SER A 26 -29.20 -10.74 -24.32
CA SER A 26 -29.95 -11.81 -25.00
C SER A 26 -31.47 -11.68 -24.83
N TRP A 27 -31.94 -10.72 -24.03
CA TRP A 27 -33.35 -10.48 -23.83
C TRP A 27 -33.96 -9.74 -25.02
N ASN A 28 -34.66 -10.50 -25.87
CA ASN A 28 -35.36 -10.01 -27.07
C ASN A 28 -36.88 -10.24 -26.93
N PRO A 29 -37.59 -9.45 -26.10
CA PRO A 29 -38.99 -9.69 -25.80
C PRO A 29 -39.93 -9.49 -27.00
N TYR A 30 -39.52 -8.67 -27.98
CA TYR A 30 -40.29 -8.44 -29.21
C TYR A 30 -39.93 -9.40 -30.35
N ASN A 31 -39.03 -10.36 -30.11
CA ASN A 31 -38.54 -11.30 -31.12
C ASN A 31 -38.07 -10.57 -32.40
N LEU A 32 -37.26 -9.51 -32.25
CA LEU A 32 -36.71 -8.74 -33.38
C LEU A 32 -35.75 -9.60 -34.20
N ASN A 33 -35.81 -9.47 -35.52
CA ASN A 33 -35.01 -10.27 -36.44
C ASN A 33 -33.54 -9.79 -36.47
N PHE A 34 -32.59 -10.70 -36.25
CA PHE A 34 -31.16 -10.39 -36.26
C PHE A 34 -30.52 -10.72 -37.61
N HIS A 35 -30.01 -9.70 -38.29
CA HIS A 35 -29.45 -9.80 -39.62
C HIS A 35 -27.93 -9.98 -39.66
N GLY A 36 -27.28 -10.06 -38.49
CA GLY A 36 -25.85 -10.35 -38.39
C GLY A 36 -24.95 -9.16 -38.72
N ASP A 37 -23.96 -9.43 -39.57
CA ASP A 37 -22.78 -8.62 -39.82
C ASP A 37 -23.02 -7.38 -40.72
N ALA A 38 -21.97 -6.86 -41.35
CA ALA A 38 -22.01 -5.70 -42.24
C ALA A 38 -23.07 -5.78 -43.36
N ARG A 39 -23.39 -6.98 -43.87
CA ARG A 39 -24.48 -7.13 -44.86
C ARG A 39 -25.85 -6.95 -44.21
N GLY A 40 -25.98 -7.42 -42.97
CA GLY A 40 -27.15 -7.20 -42.14
C GLY A 40 -27.34 -5.72 -41.78
N ASP A 41 -26.28 -5.01 -41.44
CA ASP A 41 -26.33 -3.57 -41.18
C ASP A 41 -26.94 -2.80 -42.37
N ALA A 42 -26.46 -3.08 -43.58
CA ALA A 42 -26.95 -2.42 -44.79
C ALA A 42 -28.43 -2.74 -45.06
N TYR A 43 -28.87 -3.96 -44.75
CA TYR A 43 -30.27 -4.37 -44.87
C TYR A 43 -31.18 -3.63 -43.88
N VAL A 44 -30.75 -3.53 -42.61
CA VAL A 44 -31.51 -2.90 -41.53
C VAL A 44 -31.74 -1.40 -41.81
N THR A 45 -30.77 -0.74 -42.45
CA THR A 45 -30.85 0.69 -42.82
C THR A 45 -31.29 0.94 -44.28
N ALA A 46 -31.66 -0.11 -45.03
CA ALA A 46 -32.00 0.00 -46.44
C ALA A 46 -33.17 0.98 -46.66
N GLY A 47 -33.15 1.70 -47.78
CA GLY A 47 -34.21 2.66 -48.12
C GLY A 47 -34.22 3.92 -47.26
N GLY A 48 -33.09 4.27 -46.62
CA GLY A 48 -32.96 5.49 -45.81
C GLY A 48 -33.50 5.34 -44.38
N ARG A 49 -33.68 4.11 -43.90
CA ARG A 49 -34.14 3.83 -42.54
C ARG A 49 -33.08 4.22 -41.53
N HIS A 50 -33.50 4.97 -40.52
CA HIS A 50 -32.63 5.60 -39.52
C HIS A 50 -33.16 5.41 -38.08
N GLY A 51 -34.07 4.46 -37.86
CA GLY A 51 -34.62 4.17 -36.53
C GLY A 51 -35.74 5.14 -36.11
N GLY A 52 -36.45 5.74 -37.04
CA GLY A 52 -37.60 6.61 -36.73
C GLY A 52 -38.81 5.81 -36.23
N PHE A 53 -39.81 6.49 -35.64
CA PHE A 53 -40.95 5.83 -35.00
C PHE A 53 -42.11 5.45 -35.93
N ASN A 54 -41.91 5.54 -37.24
CA ASN A 54 -42.88 5.16 -38.26
C ASN A 54 -42.37 3.96 -39.06
N ALA A 55 -43.28 3.14 -39.59
CA ALA A 55 -42.93 1.90 -40.28
C ALA A 55 -42.04 2.07 -41.52
N SER A 56 -42.02 3.25 -42.15
CA SER A 56 -41.13 3.58 -43.28
C SER A 56 -39.72 3.99 -42.85
N THR A 57 -39.56 4.47 -41.62
CA THR A 57 -38.30 5.06 -41.11
C THR A 57 -37.63 4.24 -40.03
N ALA A 58 -38.37 3.33 -39.39
CA ALA A 58 -37.88 2.38 -38.40
C ALA A 58 -36.86 1.42 -39.02
N PHE A 59 -35.98 0.85 -38.23
CA PHE A 59 -35.06 -0.18 -38.69
C PHE A 59 -35.79 -1.47 -39.06
N THR A 60 -35.34 -2.15 -40.11
CA THR A 60 -35.91 -3.45 -40.53
C THR A 60 -35.24 -4.58 -39.77
N GLY A 61 -35.49 -4.67 -38.46
CA GLY A 61 -34.79 -5.59 -37.56
C GLY A 61 -33.53 -5.00 -36.93
N ILE A 62 -32.66 -5.87 -36.43
CA ILE A 62 -31.43 -5.53 -35.70
C ILE A 62 -30.19 -6.15 -36.36
N SER A 63 -29.02 -5.59 -36.07
CA SER A 63 -27.72 -6.06 -36.58
C SER A 63 -26.60 -5.80 -35.58
N GLU A 64 -25.36 -6.19 -35.89
CA GLU A 64 -24.20 -5.95 -35.02
C GLU A 64 -23.99 -4.45 -34.70
N LYS A 65 -24.16 -3.56 -35.68
CA LYS A 65 -24.06 -2.11 -35.41
C LYS A 65 -25.35 -1.52 -34.85
N ASN A 66 -26.50 -2.06 -35.23
CA ASN A 66 -27.81 -1.58 -34.80
C ASN A 66 -28.45 -2.56 -33.79
N PHE A 67 -27.78 -2.72 -32.64
CA PHE A 67 -28.15 -3.70 -31.62
C PHE A 67 -29.10 -3.13 -30.56
N TYR A 68 -30.38 -3.00 -30.93
CA TYR A 68 -31.44 -2.41 -30.11
C TYR A 68 -32.54 -3.43 -29.80
N MET A 69 -32.59 -3.95 -28.57
CA MET A 69 -33.61 -4.95 -28.19
C MET A 69 -34.33 -4.63 -26.89
N THR A 70 -33.71 -3.85 -26.00
CA THR A 70 -34.28 -3.60 -24.67
C THR A 70 -35.46 -2.64 -24.81
N PRO A 71 -36.68 -3.02 -24.38
CA PRO A 71 -37.84 -2.12 -24.41
C PRO A 71 -37.53 -0.79 -23.75
N LYS A 72 -38.01 0.33 -24.33
CA LYS A 72 -37.88 1.64 -23.69
C LYS A 72 -38.50 1.62 -22.28
N GLU A 73 -39.64 0.94 -22.14
CA GLU A 73 -40.46 0.85 -20.94
C GLU A 73 -39.81 0.04 -19.82
N PHE A 74 -38.80 -0.77 -20.12
CA PHE A 74 -38.01 -1.46 -19.08
C PHE A 74 -37.25 -0.46 -18.20
N PHE A 75 -36.84 0.67 -18.79
CA PHE A 75 -36.24 1.77 -18.08
C PHE A 75 -37.31 2.80 -17.71
N GLY A 76 -37.17 3.44 -16.56
CA GLY A 76 -38.16 4.39 -16.04
C GLY A 76 -38.13 5.74 -16.76
N GLU A 77 -39.04 6.64 -16.38
CA GLU A 77 -38.92 8.06 -16.77
C GLU A 77 -37.53 8.59 -16.40
N ILE A 78 -36.89 9.22 -17.36
CA ILE A 78 -35.55 9.75 -17.19
C ILE A 78 -35.67 11.15 -16.60
N GLY A 79 -36.04 11.20 -15.32
CA GLY A 79 -36.54 12.40 -14.65
C GLY A 79 -35.52 13.23 -13.87
N HIS A 80 -34.23 13.24 -14.26
CA HIS A 80 -33.27 14.20 -13.69
C HIS A 80 -32.77 15.13 -14.82
N PRO A 81 -32.83 16.46 -14.64
CA PRO A 81 -32.66 17.46 -15.72
C PRO A 81 -31.29 17.46 -16.43
N VAL A 82 -30.33 16.66 -15.97
CA VAL A 82 -29.01 16.52 -16.60
C VAL A 82 -29.02 15.43 -17.69
N TYR A 83 -30.04 14.57 -17.77
CA TYR A 83 -29.91 13.30 -18.49
C TYR A 83 -31.07 13.00 -19.46
N LYS A 84 -31.34 13.86 -20.45
CA LYS A 84 -32.29 13.58 -21.57
C LYS A 84 -31.92 12.36 -22.47
N GLU A 85 -30.87 11.63 -22.14
CA GLU A 85 -30.13 10.73 -23.03
C GLU A 85 -30.91 9.47 -23.47
N ALA A 86 -31.80 8.91 -22.65
CA ALA A 86 -32.52 7.68 -23.01
C ALA A 86 -33.83 7.92 -23.79
N GLU A 87 -34.36 9.15 -23.84
CA GLU A 87 -35.38 9.50 -24.85
C GLU A 87 -34.73 9.81 -26.19
N GLU A 88 -33.58 10.47 -26.18
CA GLU A 88 -32.81 10.82 -27.39
C GLU A 88 -32.19 9.59 -28.08
N SER A 89 -31.96 8.49 -27.35
CA SER A 89 -31.33 7.27 -27.89
C SER A 89 -32.29 6.13 -28.18
N ALA A 90 -33.59 6.31 -27.94
CA ALA A 90 -34.59 5.31 -28.32
C ALA A 90 -34.80 5.33 -29.84
N VAL A 91 -34.90 4.14 -30.43
CA VAL A 91 -35.14 3.97 -31.87
C VAL A 91 -36.33 3.06 -32.11
N GLY A 92 -36.98 3.25 -33.26
CA GLY A 92 -38.00 2.34 -33.77
C GLY A 92 -37.37 1.18 -34.53
N VAL A 93 -37.74 -0.05 -34.18
CA VAL A 93 -37.37 -1.28 -34.90
C VAL A 93 -38.63 -2.06 -35.27
N LEU A 94 -38.68 -2.58 -36.50
CA LEU A 94 -39.77 -3.44 -36.95
C LEU A 94 -39.60 -4.86 -36.40
N ASP A 95 -40.67 -5.39 -35.82
CA ASP A 95 -40.79 -6.82 -35.50
C ASP A 95 -41.22 -7.65 -36.72
N HIS A 96 -41.35 -8.97 -36.55
CA HIS A 96 -41.81 -9.88 -37.61
C HIS A 96 -43.22 -9.59 -38.13
N HIS A 97 -44.04 -8.86 -37.36
CA HIS A 97 -45.39 -8.47 -37.72
C HIS A 97 -45.45 -7.06 -38.33
N HIS A 98 -44.29 -6.45 -38.60
CA HIS A 98 -44.16 -5.07 -39.08
C HIS A 98 -44.67 -3.99 -38.10
N ASN A 99 -44.79 -4.30 -36.82
CA ASN A 99 -45.08 -3.28 -35.81
C ASN A 99 -43.77 -2.57 -35.42
N VAL A 100 -43.87 -1.27 -35.17
CA VAL A 100 -42.73 -0.48 -34.69
C VAL A 100 -42.61 -0.61 -33.18
N GLN A 101 -41.52 -1.21 -32.73
CA GLN A 101 -41.16 -1.36 -31.33
C GLN A 101 -40.16 -0.29 -30.92
N LYS A 102 -40.40 0.36 -29.78
CA LYS A 102 -39.51 1.39 -29.23
C LYS A 102 -38.49 0.73 -28.31
N VAL A 103 -37.24 0.74 -28.73
CA VAL A 103 -36.16 0.01 -28.06
C VAL A 103 -34.93 0.88 -27.87
N LEU A 104 -34.12 0.49 -26.90
CA LEU A 104 -32.83 1.09 -26.57
C LEU A 104 -31.68 0.11 -26.90
N PRO A 105 -30.45 0.63 -27.07
CA PRO A 105 -29.27 -0.21 -27.25
C PRO A 105 -29.10 -1.22 -26.12
N SER A 106 -28.97 -2.51 -26.48
CA SER A 106 -28.80 -3.62 -25.54
C SER A 106 -27.34 -4.00 -25.29
N GLY A 107 -26.39 -3.29 -25.92
CA GLY A 107 -24.96 -3.56 -25.81
C GLY A 107 -24.36 -3.20 -24.44
N THR A 108 -23.04 -3.39 -24.34
CA THR A 108 -22.30 -3.04 -23.12
C THR A 108 -22.26 -1.51 -22.93
N ARG A 109 -22.55 -1.06 -21.71
CA ARG A 109 -22.61 0.36 -21.34
C ARG A 109 -21.79 0.61 -20.09
N VAL A 110 -21.35 1.85 -19.87
CA VAL A 110 -20.71 2.20 -18.59
C VAL A 110 -21.76 2.20 -17.48
N PHE A 111 -22.88 2.88 -17.74
CA PHE A 111 -24.06 2.90 -16.89
C PHE A 111 -25.27 2.46 -17.70
N LEU A 112 -26.09 1.58 -17.13
CA LEU A 112 -27.44 1.35 -17.64
C LEU A 112 -28.31 2.58 -17.33
N PRO A 113 -29.33 2.85 -18.18
CA PRO A 113 -30.40 3.76 -17.80
C PRO A 113 -31.07 3.32 -16.49
N SER A 114 -31.75 4.24 -15.81
CA SER A 114 -32.38 3.95 -14.52
C SER A 114 -33.48 2.90 -14.67
N ILE A 115 -33.41 1.85 -13.86
CA ILE A 115 -34.43 0.80 -13.81
C ILE A 115 -35.37 1.11 -12.63
N PRO A 116 -36.70 1.20 -12.83
CA PRO A 116 -37.65 1.45 -11.75
C PRO A 116 -37.48 0.48 -10.58
N GLY A 117 -37.39 1.00 -9.36
CA GLY A 117 -37.19 0.20 -8.15
C GLY A 117 -35.76 -0.30 -7.89
N VAL A 118 -34.83 -0.15 -8.85
CA VAL A 118 -33.42 -0.57 -8.71
C VAL A 118 -32.48 0.64 -8.75
N GLY A 119 -32.77 1.63 -9.59
CA GLY A 119 -31.91 2.77 -9.85
C GLY A 119 -30.89 2.52 -10.97
N ARG A 120 -29.77 3.25 -10.94
CA ARG A 120 -28.72 3.16 -11.97
C ARG A 120 -27.68 2.11 -11.61
N LEU A 121 -27.39 1.23 -12.56
CA LEU A 121 -26.34 0.23 -12.42
C LEU A 121 -25.14 0.57 -13.29
N ARG A 122 -23.95 0.49 -12.70
CA ARG A 122 -22.68 0.57 -13.42
C ARG A 122 -22.22 -0.84 -13.79
N THR A 123 -21.91 -1.06 -15.06
CA THR A 123 -21.56 -2.38 -15.61
C THR A 123 -20.11 -2.48 -16.08
N ARG A 124 -19.38 -1.37 -16.14
CA ARG A 124 -17.98 -1.33 -16.61
C ARG A 124 -17.04 -0.67 -15.60
N TYR A 125 -15.98 -1.37 -15.21
CA TYR A 125 -15.03 -0.93 -14.19
C TYR A 125 -13.61 -1.01 -14.74
N PRO A 126 -12.93 0.14 -14.94
CA PRO A 126 -11.52 0.13 -15.33
C PRO A 126 -10.68 -0.41 -14.17
N ILE A 127 -9.77 -1.31 -14.47
CA ILE A 127 -8.70 -1.73 -13.57
C ILE A 127 -7.52 -0.83 -13.88
N ALA A 128 -7.28 0.14 -13.02
CA ALA A 128 -6.10 0.99 -13.14
C ALA A 128 -4.85 0.12 -12.96
N PRO A 129 -3.91 0.10 -13.94
CA PRO A 129 -2.64 -0.58 -13.75
C PRO A 129 -1.87 0.16 -12.65
N LEU A 130 -1.70 -0.46 -11.50
CA LEU A 130 -0.81 0.05 -10.46
C LEU A 130 0.61 -0.29 -10.86
N PHE A 131 1.29 0.65 -11.52
CA PHE A 131 2.72 0.51 -11.80
C PHE A 131 3.53 0.76 -10.52
N ARG A 132 3.47 -0.19 -9.58
CA ARG A 132 4.24 -0.11 -8.34
C ARG A 132 5.74 -0.17 -8.62
N GLU A 133 6.13 -0.88 -9.68
CA GLU A 133 7.51 -1.08 -10.13
C GLU A 133 8.26 0.22 -10.47
N GLY A 134 7.52 1.28 -10.87
CA GLY A 134 8.12 2.58 -11.20
C GLY A 134 8.24 3.55 -10.03
N SER A 135 7.58 3.26 -8.90
CA SER A 135 7.64 4.13 -7.72
C SER A 135 9.06 4.18 -7.17
N SER A 136 9.45 5.32 -6.59
CA SER A 136 10.75 5.45 -5.90
C SER A 136 10.90 4.38 -4.82
N VAL A 137 9.83 4.15 -4.05
CA VAL A 137 9.79 3.12 -2.99
C VAL A 137 10.10 1.73 -3.53
N TYR A 138 9.53 1.34 -4.68
CA TYR A 138 9.81 0.03 -5.26
C TYR A 138 11.24 -0.08 -5.76
N LYS A 139 11.78 0.98 -6.39
CA LYS A 139 13.18 0.99 -6.85
C LYS A 139 14.16 0.88 -5.68
N GLU A 140 13.89 1.56 -4.58
CA GLU A 140 14.67 1.46 -3.35
C GLU A 140 14.58 0.06 -2.73
N LEU A 141 13.38 -0.52 -2.68
CA LEU A 141 13.17 -1.88 -2.17
C LEU A 141 13.85 -2.94 -3.05
N ASP A 142 13.77 -2.80 -4.37
CA ASP A 142 14.39 -3.73 -5.32
C ASP A 142 15.92 -3.61 -5.27
N ALA A 143 16.46 -2.38 -5.16
CA ALA A 143 17.88 -2.15 -4.93
C ALA A 143 18.36 -2.75 -3.59
N LEU A 144 17.56 -2.59 -2.52
CA LEU A 144 17.87 -3.23 -1.22
C LEU A 144 17.84 -4.75 -1.32
N LYS A 145 16.86 -5.31 -2.04
CA LYS A 145 16.76 -6.76 -2.27
C LYS A 145 17.98 -7.28 -3.03
N GLU A 146 18.46 -6.56 -4.04
CA GLU A 146 19.69 -6.89 -4.77
C GLU A 146 20.91 -6.83 -3.85
N LEU A 147 21.04 -5.77 -3.05
CA LEU A 147 22.09 -5.58 -2.06
C LEU A 147 22.16 -6.75 -1.06
N VAL A 148 21.02 -7.22 -0.56
CA VAL A 148 20.94 -8.33 0.39
C VAL A 148 21.27 -9.67 -0.26
N ASN A 149 20.75 -9.94 -1.47
CA ASN A 149 21.00 -11.21 -2.15
C ASN A 149 22.45 -11.38 -2.61
N PHE A 150 23.11 -10.28 -2.94
CA PHE A 150 24.48 -10.25 -3.44
C PHE A 150 25.38 -9.41 -2.53
N ILE A 151 25.24 -9.65 -1.23
CA ILE A 151 25.87 -8.83 -0.19
C ILE A 151 27.40 -8.86 -0.28
N ASP A 152 27.99 -10.01 -0.65
CA ASP A 152 29.43 -10.13 -0.81
C ASP A 152 29.96 -9.22 -1.93
N SER A 153 29.24 -9.14 -3.06
CA SER A 153 29.66 -8.33 -4.21
C SER A 153 29.26 -6.85 -4.11
N HIS A 154 28.25 -6.51 -3.31
CA HIS A 154 27.76 -5.14 -3.13
C HIS A 154 28.05 -4.56 -1.75
N SER A 155 28.90 -5.22 -0.96
CA SER A 155 29.29 -4.81 0.40
C SER A 155 29.88 -3.40 0.45
N ASN A 156 30.49 -2.93 -0.64
CA ASN A 156 31.03 -1.59 -0.80
C ASN A 156 29.96 -0.48 -0.91
N LEU A 157 28.71 -0.82 -1.19
CA LEU A 157 27.58 0.12 -1.23
C LEU A 157 26.94 0.32 0.14
N LEU A 158 27.26 -0.54 1.12
CA LEU A 158 26.81 -0.41 2.50
C LEU A 158 27.68 0.62 3.24
N GLN A 159 27.05 1.46 4.07
CA GLN A 159 27.79 2.38 4.95
C GLN A 159 28.74 1.62 5.86
N ASP A 160 28.28 0.47 6.37
CA ASP A 160 29.09 -0.49 7.11
C ASP A 160 29.00 -1.87 6.43
N PRO A 161 30.08 -2.31 5.76
CA PRO A 161 30.13 -3.63 5.17
C PRO A 161 29.96 -4.71 6.24
N PRO A 162 29.07 -5.69 6.03
CA PRO A 162 28.89 -6.81 6.93
C PRO A 162 30.17 -7.63 6.93
N SER A 163 30.65 -7.92 8.12
CA SER A 163 31.83 -8.73 8.37
C SER A 163 31.38 -10.11 8.83
N LEU A 164 31.90 -11.18 8.21
CA LEU A 164 31.65 -12.57 8.64
C LEU A 164 32.09 -12.83 10.09
N VAL A 165 33.06 -12.05 10.56
CA VAL A 165 33.33 -11.88 11.98
C VAL A 165 32.39 -10.77 12.41
N GLY A 166 31.20 -11.12 12.92
CA GLY A 166 30.18 -10.13 13.28
C GLY A 166 30.85 -8.89 13.88
N LYS A 167 30.68 -7.73 13.22
CA LYS A 167 30.96 -6.46 13.87
C LYS A 167 29.92 -6.39 14.99
N VAL A 168 30.26 -6.95 16.15
CA VAL A 168 29.74 -6.45 17.41
C VAL A 168 30.01 -4.95 17.29
N PRO A 169 29.00 -4.08 17.33
CA PRO A 169 29.28 -2.68 17.56
C PRO A 169 30.15 -2.68 18.79
N GLN A 170 31.45 -2.41 18.64
CA GLN A 170 32.24 -1.92 19.75
C GLN A 170 31.71 -0.51 19.97
N LEU A 171 30.48 -0.41 20.47
CA LEU A 171 30.23 0.51 21.57
C LEU A 171 31.11 -0.05 22.68
N GLN A 172 32.40 0.27 22.65
CA GLN A 172 33.11 0.26 23.91
C GLN A 172 32.36 1.28 24.74
N PRO A 173 31.78 0.90 25.89
CA PRO A 173 31.27 1.89 26.80
C PRO A 173 32.40 2.87 27.11
N ASP A 174 32.17 4.16 26.81
CA ASP A 174 33.22 5.17 26.84
C ASP A 174 33.72 5.45 28.28
N ALA A 175 32.96 5.03 29.29
CA ALA A 175 33.38 5.05 30.68
C ALA A 175 33.03 3.76 31.42
N HIS A 176 34.05 3.19 32.06
CA HIS A 176 33.98 1.99 32.89
C HIS A 176 34.16 2.37 34.36
N PHE A 177 33.31 1.83 35.22
CA PHE A 177 33.37 2.04 36.66
C PHE A 177 33.27 0.73 37.41
N ARG A 178 33.77 0.74 38.64
CA ARG A 178 33.69 -0.38 39.57
C ARG A 178 33.14 0.06 40.92
N THR A 179 32.29 -0.76 41.52
CA THR A 179 31.80 -0.57 42.90
C THR A 179 32.90 -0.87 43.91
N THR A 180 32.77 -0.35 45.13
CA THR A 180 33.61 -0.79 46.26
C THR A 180 33.38 -2.26 46.59
N LEU A 181 34.29 -2.93 47.29
CA LEU A 181 34.10 -4.33 47.69
C LEU A 181 32.87 -4.48 48.61
N ALA A 182 31.99 -5.45 48.33
CA ALA A 182 30.84 -5.80 49.15
C ALA A 182 31.28 -6.26 50.55
N THR A 183 30.47 -5.94 51.56
CA THR A 183 30.81 -6.18 52.96
C THR A 183 29.87 -7.16 53.67
N LYS A 184 28.74 -7.54 53.06
CA LYS A 184 27.79 -8.49 53.64
C LYS A 184 27.91 -9.90 53.06
N ASP A 185 27.50 -10.86 53.88
CA ASP A 185 27.47 -12.29 53.56
C ASP A 185 26.14 -12.88 54.08
N PRO A 186 25.32 -13.54 53.24
CA PRO A 186 25.49 -13.77 51.80
C PRO A 186 25.31 -12.48 50.96
N PRO A 187 25.94 -12.35 49.77
CA PRO A 187 26.60 -13.42 49.00
C PRO A 187 28.13 -13.52 49.17
N GLY A 188 28.74 -12.65 49.98
CA GLY A 188 30.18 -12.65 50.24
C GLY A 188 30.93 -11.55 49.47
N ARG A 189 32.26 -11.54 49.56
CA ARG A 189 33.08 -10.45 49.02
C ARG A 189 33.16 -10.48 47.50
N HIS A 190 32.67 -9.42 46.87
CA HIS A 190 32.75 -9.21 45.42
C HIS A 190 32.62 -7.72 45.09
N TYR A 191 32.72 -7.36 43.82
CA TYR A 191 32.45 -6.03 43.27
C TYR A 191 31.69 -6.19 41.97
N HIS A 192 31.01 -5.14 41.53
CA HIS A 192 30.43 -5.09 40.19
C HIS A 192 31.13 -4.04 39.36
N GLU A 193 31.08 -4.27 38.05
CA GLU A 193 31.50 -3.30 37.05
C GLU A 193 30.25 -2.71 36.40
N LEU A 194 30.34 -1.48 35.93
CA LEU A 194 29.27 -0.85 35.16
C LEU A 194 29.87 0.02 34.07
N PHE A 195 29.08 0.19 33.03
CA PHE A 195 29.51 0.70 31.74
C PHE A 195 28.49 1.71 31.27
N ILE A 196 28.93 2.93 30.94
CA ILE A 196 28.03 3.98 30.43
C ILE A 196 28.52 4.53 29.10
N GLU A 197 27.57 4.92 28.26
CA GLU A 197 27.84 5.57 26.97
C GLU A 197 28.34 7.01 27.17
N HIS A 198 29.11 7.55 26.23
CA HIS A 198 29.62 8.92 26.30
C HIS A 198 28.52 9.97 26.50
N ALA A 199 27.37 9.80 25.85
CA ALA A 199 26.25 10.73 25.99
C ALA A 199 25.74 10.81 27.44
N ASP A 200 25.66 9.67 28.13
CA ASP A 200 25.23 9.59 29.52
C ASP A 200 26.34 10.01 30.49
N TYR A 201 27.60 9.73 30.16
CA TYR A 201 28.76 10.27 30.88
C TYR A 201 28.74 11.80 30.92
N GLU A 202 28.55 12.45 29.77
CA GLU A 202 28.45 13.91 29.66
C GLU A 202 27.24 14.47 30.42
N ARG A 203 26.12 13.74 30.45
CA ARG A 203 24.94 14.10 31.26
C ARG A 203 25.22 14.00 32.75
N ALA A 204 25.86 12.92 33.19
CA ALA A 204 26.21 12.72 34.59
C ALA A 204 27.22 13.75 35.10
N LEU A 205 28.16 14.20 34.25
CA LEU A 205 29.06 15.33 34.55
C LEU A 205 28.32 16.65 34.79
N ARG A 206 27.12 16.82 34.23
CA ARG A 206 26.23 17.98 34.47
C ARG A 206 25.28 17.77 35.66
N HIS A 207 25.57 16.80 36.52
CA HIS A 207 24.76 16.45 37.70
C HIS A 207 23.40 15.85 37.36
N GLU A 208 23.21 15.36 36.13
CA GLU A 208 22.07 14.51 35.84
C GLU A 208 22.28 13.13 36.49
N LYS A 209 21.17 12.48 36.83
CA LYS A 209 21.15 11.14 37.40
C LYS A 209 20.94 10.12 36.28
N ILE A 210 21.81 9.12 36.22
CA ILE A 210 21.78 8.07 35.20
C ILE A 210 21.56 6.73 35.87
N THR A 211 20.58 5.97 35.42
CA THR A 211 20.31 4.63 35.92
C THR A 211 21.01 3.60 35.04
N VAL A 212 21.79 2.70 35.66
CA VAL A 212 22.63 1.71 34.97
C VAL A 212 22.50 0.37 35.68
N GLU A 213 22.45 -0.72 34.92
CA GLU A 213 22.57 -2.07 35.48
C GLU A 213 24.04 -2.45 35.60
N THR A 214 24.44 -3.02 36.74
CA THR A 214 25.79 -3.52 36.95
C THR A 214 26.00 -4.90 36.31
N THR A 215 27.25 -5.30 36.08
CA THR A 215 27.58 -6.68 35.67
C THR A 215 27.11 -7.70 36.70
N GLN A 216 26.84 -8.93 36.26
CA GLN A 216 26.50 -10.01 37.19
C GLN A 216 27.76 -10.54 37.87
N GLU A 217 27.80 -10.47 39.20
CA GLU A 217 28.85 -11.05 40.01
C GLU A 217 28.22 -11.71 41.25
N SER A 218 28.78 -12.82 41.73
CA SER A 218 28.21 -13.58 42.85
C SER A 218 26.71 -13.87 42.69
N SER A 219 26.30 -14.20 41.46
CA SER A 219 24.94 -14.55 41.04
C SER A 219 23.87 -13.45 41.08
N HIS A 220 24.21 -12.17 41.23
CA HIS A 220 23.23 -11.08 41.18
C HIS A 220 23.77 -9.82 40.45
N THR A 221 22.87 -8.87 40.21
CA THR A 221 23.13 -7.54 39.64
C THR A 221 22.46 -6.48 40.52
N HIS A 222 22.85 -5.22 40.33
CA HIS A 222 22.17 -4.06 40.90
C HIS A 222 21.72 -3.09 39.82
N MET A 223 20.59 -2.42 40.06
CA MET A 223 20.18 -1.22 39.33
C MET A 223 20.63 0.01 40.13
N VAL A 224 21.65 0.72 39.65
CA VAL A 224 22.24 1.86 40.35
C VAL A 224 21.93 3.18 39.65
N GLU A 225 21.56 4.20 40.42
CA GLU A 225 21.45 5.59 39.95
C GLU A 225 22.73 6.35 40.30
N ILE A 226 23.49 6.78 39.29
CA ILE A 226 24.80 7.39 39.44
C ILE A 226 24.79 8.87 39.04
N THR A 227 25.68 9.66 39.64
CA THR A 227 25.96 11.04 39.23
C THR A 227 27.38 11.45 39.61
N TYR A 228 27.88 12.54 39.02
CA TYR A 228 29.17 13.13 39.40
C TYR A 228 28.94 14.21 40.47
N ASP A 229 29.56 14.06 41.64
CA ASP A 229 29.55 15.10 42.68
C ASP A 229 30.71 16.08 42.45
N SER A 230 30.39 17.31 42.06
CA SER A 230 31.38 18.37 41.83
C SER A 230 32.06 18.87 43.10
N HIS A 231 31.47 18.68 44.29
CA HIS A 231 32.06 19.17 45.54
C HIS A 231 33.16 18.25 46.05
N SER A 232 32.93 16.94 45.97
CA SER A 232 33.90 15.92 46.39
C SER A 232 34.77 15.38 45.25
N HIS A 233 34.48 15.76 44.00
CA HIS A 233 35.14 15.26 42.79
C HIS A 233 35.08 13.74 42.63
N HIS A 234 34.01 13.11 43.14
CA HIS A 234 33.82 11.66 43.12
C HIS A 234 32.55 11.26 42.37
N TRP A 235 32.57 10.05 41.81
CA TRP A 235 31.40 9.40 41.25
C TRP A 235 30.63 8.68 42.36
N VAL A 236 29.34 8.95 42.44
CA VAL A 236 28.52 8.46 43.56
C VAL A 236 27.27 7.76 43.07
N ILE A 237 26.90 6.71 43.80
CA ILE A 237 25.61 6.02 43.71
C ILE A 237 24.65 6.77 44.63
N THR A 238 23.60 7.31 44.05
CA THR A 238 22.54 8.01 44.79
C THR A 238 21.40 7.08 45.19
N GLN A 239 21.15 6.02 44.41
CA GLN A 239 20.23 4.94 44.74
C GLN A 239 20.75 3.60 44.21
N CYS A 240 20.43 2.52 44.90
CA CYS A 240 20.76 1.14 44.54
C CYS A 240 19.53 0.26 44.77
N ASP A 241 19.00 -0.35 43.72
CA ASP A 241 17.75 -1.14 43.72
C ASP A 241 16.55 -0.38 44.32
N GLY A 242 16.51 0.95 44.12
CA GLY A 242 15.49 1.83 44.67
C GLY A 242 15.72 2.28 46.12
N GLU A 243 16.78 1.82 46.78
CA GLU A 243 17.16 2.18 48.15
C GLU A 243 18.38 3.11 48.20
N GLN A 244 18.61 3.77 49.33
CA GLN A 244 19.76 4.69 49.51
C GLN A 244 21.12 3.97 49.51
N HIS A 245 21.15 2.68 49.87
CA HIS A 245 22.35 1.87 50.00
C HIS A 245 22.11 0.48 49.41
N CYS A 246 23.14 -0.08 48.78
CA CYS A 246 23.03 -1.43 48.24
C CYS A 246 22.84 -2.45 49.38
N TRP A 247 21.95 -3.41 49.14
CA TRP A 247 21.53 -4.37 50.16
C TRP A 247 22.67 -5.29 50.60
N ASP A 248 23.68 -5.50 49.77
CA ASP A 248 24.86 -6.35 49.91
C ASP A 248 26.08 -5.62 50.54
N GLY A 249 25.93 -4.32 50.81
CA GLY A 249 26.90 -3.53 51.56
C GLY A 249 28.02 -2.89 50.73
N HIS A 250 27.80 -2.67 49.43
CA HIS A 250 28.59 -1.69 48.68
C HIS A 250 28.40 -0.28 49.27
N SER A 251 29.49 0.49 49.32
CA SER A 251 29.40 1.92 49.58
C SER A 251 28.85 2.64 48.35
N ASN A 252 28.38 3.87 48.56
CA ASN A 252 27.85 4.71 47.50
C ASN A 252 28.95 5.33 46.61
N MET A 253 30.19 4.84 46.65
CA MET A 253 31.29 5.35 45.84
C MET A 253 31.55 4.45 44.64
N LEU A 254 31.82 5.08 43.49
CA LEU A 254 32.27 4.42 42.27
C LEU A 254 33.68 4.88 41.93
N THR A 255 34.50 3.92 41.51
CA THR A 255 35.84 4.19 41.00
C THR A 255 35.80 4.08 39.48
N LYS A 256 36.17 5.14 38.77
CA LYS A 256 36.37 5.06 37.32
C LYS A 256 37.61 4.19 37.05
N ILE A 257 37.46 3.21 36.18
CA ILE A 257 38.52 2.32 35.73
C ILE A 257 38.84 2.74 34.30
N ASP A 258 40.05 3.26 34.09
CA ASP A 258 40.54 3.62 32.75
C ASP A 258 40.96 2.38 31.94
#